data_AF-A0A1L9T462-F1
#
_entry.id   AF-A0A1L9T462-F1
#
_cell.length_a   1.000
_cell.length_b   1.000
_cell.length_c   1.000
_cell.angle_alpha   90.00
_cell.angle_beta   90.00
_cell.angle_gamma   90.00
#
_symmetry.space_group_name_H-M   'P 1'
#
loop_
_entity.id
_entity.type
_entity.pdbx_description
1 polymer ?
#
loop_
_entity_poly.entity_id
_entity_poly.type
_entity_poly.pdbx_seq_one_letter_code
_entity_poly.pdbx_strand_id
1 'polypeptide(L)' 'MKHLAAYLLLTLGGNSEPSAEDIKEVLASVGIDADEGRLDQLLNELRGRDINELIAEGTSKL' A
#
# COMPACT_ATOMS: atom_id res chain seq x y z
N MET A 1 7.22 -3.37 -3.14
CA MET A 1 7.35 -1.96 -3.54
C MET A 1 6.13 -1.44 -4.29
N LYS A 2 5.66 -2.06 -5.39
CA LYS A 2 4.47 -1.59 -6.15
C LYS A 2 3.18 -1.45 -5.31
N HIS A 3 2.86 -2.42 -4.45
CA HIS A 3 1.67 -2.36 -3.60
C HIS A 3 1.73 -1.27 -2.54
N LEU A 4 2.89 -1.10 -1.90
CA LEU A 4 3.11 -0.05 -0.90
C LEU A 4 3.03 1.34 -1.54
N ALA A 5 3.61 1.52 -2.73
CA ALA A 5 3.52 2.80 -3.45
C ALA A 5 2.07 3.14 -3.83
N ALA A 6 1.31 2.17 -4.34
CA ALA A 6 -0.10 2.35 -4.65
C ALA A 6 -0.94 2.66 -3.40
N TYR A 7 -0.67 1.96 -2.29
CA TYR A 7 -1.30 2.23 -1.00
C TYR A 7 -1.05 3.67 -0.54
N LEU A 8 0.20 4.13 -0.56
CA LEU A 8 0.57 5.49 -0.17
C LEU A 8 -0.05 6.58 -1.08
N LEU A 9 -0.17 6.31 -2.38
CA LEU A 9 -0.84 7.23 -3.31
C LEU A 9 -2.33 7.38 -2.97
N LEU A 10 -2.99 6.28 -2.62
CA LEU A 10 -4.40 6.29 -2.19
C LEU A 10 -4.57 7.02 -0.84
N THR A 11 -3.66 6.79 0.11
CA THR A 11 -3.62 7.52 1.39
C THR A 11 -3.44 9.02 1.19
N LEU A 12 -2.54 9.43 0.29
CA LEU A 12 -2.34 10.85 -0.04
C LEU A 12 -3.54 11.43 -0.79
N GLY A 13 -4.24 10.63 -1.58
CA GLY A 13 -5.49 10.98 -2.27
C GLY A 13 -6.70 11.14 -1.36
N GLY A 14 -6.55 10.95 -0.04
CA GLY A 14 -7.63 11.09 0.94
C GLY A 14 -8.34 9.79 1.32
N ASN A 15 -7.92 8.64 0.76
CA ASN A 15 -8.40 7.33 1.19
C ASN A 15 -7.47 6.80 2.29
N SER A 16 -7.78 7.14 3.55
CA SER A 16 -6.92 6.87 4.72
C SER A 16 -6.67 5.38 4.96
N GLU A 17 -7.59 4.51 4.53
CA GLU A 17 -7.50 3.07 4.71
C GLU A 17 -7.84 2.35 3.39
N PRO A 18 -6.92 2.42 2.40
CA PRO A 18 -7.15 1.84 1.08
C PRO A 18 -7.40 0.33 1.15
N SER A 19 -8.41 -0.12 0.43
CA SER A 19 -8.75 -1.53 0.31
C SER A 19 -7.87 -2.24 -0.73
N ALA A 20 -7.91 -3.58 -0.71
CA ALA A 20 -7.24 -4.40 -1.74
C ALA A 20 -7.74 -4.06 -3.16
N GLU A 21 -9.03 -3.75 -3.31
CA GLU A 21 -9.61 -3.39 -4.61
C GLU A 21 -9.08 -2.05 -5.09
N ASP A 22 -9.03 -1.03 -4.23
CA ASP A 22 -8.50 0.30 -4.58
C ASP A 22 -7.06 0.20 -5.10
N ILE A 23 -6.24 -0.63 -4.45
CA ILE A 23 -4.85 -0.85 -4.82
C ILE A 23 -4.74 -1.58 -6.16
N LYS A 24 -5.62 -2.56 -6.41
CA LYS A 24 -5.69 -3.28 -7.70
C LYS A 24 -6.08 -2.35 -8.83
N GLU A 25 -7.07 -1.47 -8.62
CA GLU A 25 -7.49 -0.50 -9.63
C GLU A 25 -6.37 0.47 -10.01
N VAL A 26 -5.67 1.03 -9.01
CA VAL A 26 -4.52 1.92 -9.27
C VAL A 26 -3.42 1.20 -10.03
N LEU A 27 -3.08 -0.03 -9.63
CA LEU A 27 -2.06 -0.82 -10.34
C LEU A 27 -2.50 -1.18 -11.77
N ALA A 28 -3.78 -1.52 -11.97
CA ALA A 28 -4.33 -1.78 -13.30
C ALA A 28 -4.33 -0.53 -14.19
N SER A 29 -4.57 0.67 -13.63
CA SER A 29 -4.54 1.93 -14.37
C SER A 29 -3.18 2.23 -15.01
N VAL A 30 -2.09 1.71 -14.41
CA VAL A 30 -0.71 1.84 -14.92
C VAL A 30 -0.21 0.57 -15.63
N GLY A 31 -1.10 -0.40 -15.87
CA GLY A 31 -0.79 -1.65 -16.57
C GLY A 31 0.06 -2.64 -15.76
N ILE A 32 -0.02 -2.59 -14.43
CA ILE A 32 0.73 -3.47 -13.53
C ILE A 32 -0.23 -4.46 -12.86
N ASP A 33 0.08 -5.75 -12.96
CA ASP A 33 -0.67 -6.77 -12.22
C ASP A 33 -0.37 -6.72 -10.72
N ALA A 34 -1.44 -6.75 -9.93
CA ALA A 34 -1.36 -6.90 -8.50
C ALA A 34 -1.13 -8.37 -8.13
N ASP A 35 -0.05 -8.65 -7.39
CA ASP A 35 0.14 -9.93 -6.73
C ASP A 35 -0.73 -9.98 -5.46
N GLU A 36 -1.80 -10.78 -5.51
CA GLU A 36 -2.78 -10.88 -4.41
C GLU A 36 -2.14 -11.38 -3.11
N GLY A 37 -1.23 -12.35 -3.17
CA GLY A 37 -0.60 -12.90 -1.96
C GLY A 37 0.25 -11.85 -1.25
N ARG A 38 1.00 -11.04 -2.01
CA ARG A 38 1.78 -9.94 -1.44
C ARG A 38 0.92 -8.77 -0.98
N LEU A 39 -0.19 -8.51 -1.66
CA LEU A 39 -1.15 -7.48 -1.29
C LEU A 39 -1.82 -7.80 0.05
N ASP A 40 -2.27 -9.04 0.23
CA ASP A 40 -2.92 -9.48 1.47
C ASP A 40 -1.95 -9.49 2.65
N GLN A 41 -0.69 -9.90 2.43
CA GLN A 41 0.35 -9.78 3.46
C GLN A 41 0.56 -8.32 3.85
N LEU A 42 0.69 -7.42 2.87
CA LEU A 42 0.89 -6.00 3.11
C LEU A 42 -0.27 -5.39 3.92
N LEU A 43 -1.51 -5.67 3.51
CA LEU A 43 -2.70 -5.16 4.20
C LEU A 43 -2.81 -5.71 5.62
N ASN A 44 -2.44 -6.97 5.86
CA ASN A 44 -2.42 -7.53 7.20
C ASN A 44 -1.31 -6.92 8.09
N GLU A 45 -0.13 -6.64 7.53
CA GLU A 45 0.96 -5.98 8.27
C GLU A 45 0.64 -4.52 8.60
N LEU A 46 -0.09 -3.83 7.71
CA LEU A 46 -0.51 -2.44 7.87
C LEU A 46 -1.74 -2.29 8.78
N ARG A 47 -2.57 -3.33 8.89
CA ARG A 47 -3.80 -3.30 9.69
C ARG A 47 -3.45 -3.05 11.17
N GLY A 48 -3.85 -1.88 11.68
CA GLY A 48 -3.62 -1.48 13.07
C GLY A 48 -2.22 -0.93 13.37
N ARG A 49 -1.39 -0.67 12.35
CA ARG A 49 -0.11 0.04 12.50
C ARG A 49 -0.23 1.47 11.96
N ASP A 50 0.49 2.41 12.57
CA ASP A 50 0.59 3.76 12.02
C ASP A 50 1.50 3.74 10.78
N ILE A 51 0.92 4.09 9.64
CA ILE A 51 1.61 4.13 8.35
C ILE A 51 2.79 5.10 8.40
N ASN A 52 2.66 6.24 9.10
CA ASN A 52 3.74 7.24 9.19
C ASN A 52 4.94 6.70 9.96
N GLU A 53 4.69 5.93 11.03
CA GLU A 53 5.75 5.25 11.78
C GLU A 53 6.45 4.20 10.92
N LEU A 54 5.70 3.43 10.14
CA LEU A 54 6.26 2.41 9.24
C LEU A 54 7.11 3.03 8.12
N ILE A 55 6.69 4.16 7.55
CA ILE A 55 7.49 4.89 6.55
C ILE A 55 8.80 5.37 7.18
N ALA A 56 8.74 5.92 8.41
CA ALA A 56 9.92 6.39 9.12
C ALA A 56 10.89 5.25 9.44
N GLU A 57 10.39 4.10 9.92
CA GLU A 57 11.19 2.89 10.15
C GLU A 57 11.84 2.40 8.84
N GLY A 58 11.07 2.31 7.76
CA GLY A 58 11.55 1.87 6.46
C GLY A 58 12.65 2.78 5.89
N THR A 59 12.48 4.10 6.03
CA THR A 59 13.47 5.09 5.57
C THR A 59 14.77 5.02 6.37
N SER A 60 14.70 4.69 7.66
CA SER A 60 15.89 4.55 8.51
C SER A 60 16.72 3.29 8.23
N LYS A 61 16.11 2.27 7.61
CA LYS A 61 16.74 0.97 7.30
C LYS A 61 17.30 0.91 5.88
N LEU A 62 17.12 1.96 5.08
CA LEU A 62 17.70 2.18 3.76
C LEU A 62 19.03 2.94 3.87
#